data_AF-A0AAJ2TGA8-F1
#
_entry.id   AF-A0AAJ2TGA8-F1
#
_cell.length_a   1.000
_cell.length_b   1.000
_cell.length_c   1.000
_cell.angle_alpha   90.00
_cell.angle_beta   90.00
_cell.angle_gamma   90.00
#
_symmetry.space_group_name_H-M   'P 1'
#
loop_
_entity.id
_entity.type
_entity.pdbx_description
1 polymer ?
#
loop_
_entity_poly.entity_id
_entity_poly.type
_entity_poly.pdbx_seq_one_letter_code
_entity_poly.pdbx_strand_id
1 'polypeptide(L)'
;MEKGLVYLINYAEENLKMLQDIKATVDSCQGALRTYRKKHGEGDLNMDILQQIYYQKYYDDKNTAMVYAVGKDGTNILEWLSDNKLSANEYRANSGKPFQRQLRQAFKSAANAFNLIDNQTQGIIVPYKNEALLTKLNEANQNSDYRTIKKTLRQLQSYTVNVYNLDEFKNACSIYQNYDGEAIAFILDEANYDRTIGVVLEGNYPAENFVI
;
A
#
# COMPACT_ATOMS: atom_id res chain seq x y z
N MET A 1 6.04 -27.34 31.72
CA MET A 1 5.80 -26.78 30.39
C MET A 1 4.67 -27.57 29.75
N GLU A 2 3.55 -26.94 29.49
CA GLU A 2 2.44 -27.56 28.74
C GLU A 2 2.88 -27.74 27.29
N LYS A 3 2.64 -28.93 26.73
CA LYS A 3 2.90 -29.24 25.33
C LYS A 3 1.58 -29.16 24.57
N GLY A 4 1.58 -28.47 23.43
CA GLY A 4 0.47 -28.40 22.51
C GLY A 4 0.83 -29.03 21.17
N LEU A 5 -0.15 -29.64 20.50
CA LEU A 5 0.02 -30.14 19.14
C LEU A 5 -0.18 -28.98 18.15
N VAL A 6 0.78 -28.78 17.25
CA VAL A 6 0.74 -27.71 16.24
C VAL A 6 0.86 -28.33 14.86
N TYR A 7 -0.04 -27.92 13.97
CA TYR A 7 -0.01 -28.30 12.56
C TYR A 7 0.49 -27.11 11.75
N LEU A 8 1.48 -27.35 10.90
CA LEU A 8 1.98 -26.34 9.97
C LEU A 8 1.48 -26.70 8.57
N ILE A 9 0.61 -25.85 8.03
CA ILE A 9 -0.03 -26.07 6.73
C ILE A 9 0.65 -25.13 5.74
N ASN A 10 1.16 -25.69 4.65
CA ASN A 10 1.65 -24.90 3.51
C ASN A 10 0.63 -25.05 2.38
N TYR A 11 -0.10 -23.99 2.08
CA TYR A 11 -1.17 -24.02 1.10
C TYR A 11 -0.62 -23.85 -0.32
N ALA A 12 -0.80 -24.85 -1.17
CA ALA A 12 -0.14 -24.92 -2.48
C ALA A 12 -0.60 -23.83 -3.46
N GLU A 13 -1.82 -23.31 -3.30
CA GLU A 13 -2.40 -22.30 -4.18
C GLU A 13 -2.16 -20.87 -3.67
N GLU A 14 -1.47 -20.70 -2.53
CA GLU A 14 -1.15 -19.37 -2.02
C GLU A 14 -0.12 -18.67 -2.92
N ASN A 15 -0.56 -17.60 -3.59
CA ASN A 15 0.30 -16.81 -4.46
C ASN A 15 0.77 -15.51 -3.78
N LEU A 16 1.96 -15.57 -3.18
CA LEU A 16 2.60 -14.43 -2.51
C LEU A 16 3.41 -13.53 -3.45
N LYS A 17 3.26 -13.66 -4.77
CA LYS A 17 4.04 -12.87 -5.75
C LYS A 17 3.91 -11.36 -5.55
N MET A 18 2.73 -10.88 -5.16
CA MET A 18 2.49 -9.45 -4.89
C MET A 18 2.65 -9.08 -3.41
N LEU A 19 2.91 -10.05 -2.53
CA LEU A 19 2.97 -9.88 -1.08
C LEU A 19 4.39 -10.19 -0.58
N GLN A 20 5.37 -9.42 -1.05
CA GLN A 20 6.79 -9.69 -0.80
C GLN A 20 7.16 -9.72 0.68
N ASP A 21 6.53 -8.90 1.52
CA ASP A 21 6.77 -8.93 2.96
C ASP A 21 6.25 -10.21 3.61
N ILE A 22 5.07 -10.69 3.21
CA ILE A 22 4.52 -11.97 3.70
C ILE A 22 5.38 -13.13 3.18
N LYS A 23 5.84 -13.06 1.94
CA LYS A 23 6.79 -14.04 1.41
C LYS A 23 8.06 -14.10 2.27
N ALA A 24 8.63 -12.95 2.63
CA ALA A 24 9.82 -12.90 3.47
C ALA A 24 9.61 -13.49 4.88
N THR A 25 8.43 -13.33 5.48
CA THR A 25 8.11 -13.95 6.78
C THR A 25 7.99 -15.47 6.65
N VAL A 26 7.34 -15.97 5.59
CA VAL A 26 7.25 -17.41 5.30
C VAL A 26 8.63 -18.03 5.08
N ASP A 27 9.46 -17.41 4.24
CA ASP A 27 10.83 -17.87 3.95
C ASP A 27 11.69 -17.92 5.22
N SER A 28 11.57 -16.90 6.08
CA SER A 28 12.28 -16.84 7.37
C SER A 28 11.82 -17.93 8.32
N CYS A 29 10.51 -18.21 8.38
CA CYS A 29 9.93 -19.28 9.20
C CYS A 29 10.42 -20.66 8.75
N GLN A 30 10.35 -20.96 7.45
CA GLN A 30 10.85 -22.21 6.90
C GLN A 30 12.36 -22.37 7.15
N GLY A 31 13.12 -21.29 6.95
CA GLY A 31 14.56 -21.26 7.26
C GLY A 31 14.84 -21.56 8.73
N ALA A 32 14.07 -20.96 9.64
CA ALA A 32 14.22 -21.17 11.08
C ALA A 32 13.92 -22.62 11.48
N LEU A 33 12.85 -23.21 10.95
CA LEU A 33 12.49 -24.61 11.18
C LEU A 33 13.59 -25.56 10.70
N ARG A 34 14.14 -25.34 9.50
CA ARG A 34 15.26 -26.15 8.98
C ARG A 34 16.49 -26.05 9.87
N THR A 35 16.85 -24.84 10.31
CA THR A 35 17.98 -24.62 11.21
C THR A 35 17.77 -25.27 12.57
N TYR A 36 16.57 -25.15 13.14
CA TYR A 36 16.20 -25.78 14.40
C TYR A 36 16.31 -27.30 14.32
N ARG A 37 15.67 -27.93 13.32
CA ARG A 37 15.67 -29.39 13.14
C ARG A 37 17.07 -29.95 12.93
N LYS A 38 17.95 -29.23 12.21
CA LYS A 38 19.34 -29.64 12.03
C LYS A 38 20.11 -29.73 13.35
N LYS A 39 19.78 -28.89 14.34
CA LYS A 39 20.44 -28.85 15.66
C LYS A 39 19.75 -29.72 16.71
N HIS A 40 18.44 -29.86 16.65
CA HIS A 40 17.61 -30.42 17.72
C HIS A 40 16.78 -31.67 17.30
N GLY A 41 16.82 -32.06 16.03
CA GLY A 41 16.04 -33.18 15.49
C GLY A 41 14.58 -32.82 15.16
N GLU A 42 13.78 -33.81 14.77
CA GLU A 42 12.36 -33.64 14.38
C GLU A 42 11.38 -33.75 15.56
N GLY A 43 11.88 -33.71 16.80
CA GLY A 43 11.07 -33.81 18.01
C GLY A 43 10.40 -32.49 18.42
N ASP A 44 10.19 -32.35 19.72
CA ASP A 44 9.52 -31.19 20.30
C ASP A 44 10.17 -29.86 19.87
N LEU A 45 9.31 -28.92 19.47
CA LEU A 45 9.72 -27.55 19.15
C LEU A 45 9.78 -26.73 20.43
N ASN A 46 10.96 -26.19 20.73
CA ASN A 46 11.13 -25.14 21.71
C ASN A 46 10.86 -23.81 21.02
N MET A 47 9.74 -23.17 21.36
CA MET A 47 9.31 -21.93 20.73
C MET A 47 10.25 -20.76 21.01
N ASP A 48 10.88 -20.68 22.18
CA ASP A 48 11.80 -19.59 22.51
C ASP A 48 13.04 -19.63 21.59
N ILE A 49 13.61 -20.82 21.39
CA ILE A 49 14.74 -21.02 20.49
C ILE A 49 14.32 -20.76 19.04
N LEU A 50 13.15 -21.28 18.63
CA LEU A 50 12.66 -21.12 17.26
C LEU A 50 12.39 -19.64 16.92
N GLN A 51 11.80 -18.89 17.85
CA GLN A 51 11.56 -17.44 17.71
C GLN A 51 12.87 -16.67 17.57
N GLN A 52 13.89 -16.98 18.36
CA GLN A 52 15.21 -16.34 18.23
C GLN A 52 15.82 -16.58 16.86
N ILE A 53 15.81 -17.82 16.37
CA ILE A 53 16.33 -18.16 15.02
C ILE A 53 15.52 -17.46 13.94
N TYR A 54 14.19 -17.42 14.08
CA TYR A 54 13.29 -16.75 13.15
C TYR A 54 13.60 -15.26 13.04
N TYR A 55 13.62 -14.54 14.16
CA TYR A 55 13.85 -13.10 14.13
C TYR A 55 15.26 -12.77 13.65
N GLN A 56 16.27 -13.54 14.06
CA GLN A 56 17.62 -13.37 13.53
C GLN A 56 17.60 -13.44 11.99
N LYS A 57 16.99 -14.48 11.41
CA LYS A 57 16.88 -14.63 9.95
C LYS A 57 16.05 -13.53 9.28
N TYR A 58 14.91 -13.16 9.87
CA TYR A 58 14.01 -12.17 9.30
C TYR A 58 14.64 -10.77 9.26
N TYR A 59 15.45 -10.43 10.27
CA TYR A 59 16.07 -9.11 10.40
C TYR A 59 17.45 -9.02 9.74
N ASP A 60 18.22 -10.11 9.65
CA ASP A 60 19.57 -10.12 9.06
C ASP A 60 19.59 -9.61 7.61
N ASP A 61 18.62 -10.06 6.80
CA ASP A 61 18.53 -9.69 5.38
C ASP A 61 17.84 -8.32 5.16
N LYS A 62 17.27 -7.71 6.20
CA LYS A 62 16.43 -6.49 6.09
C LYS A 62 17.05 -5.23 6.71
N ASN A 63 18.31 -5.25 7.17
CA ASN A 63 18.93 -4.11 7.85
C ASN A 63 18.87 -2.77 7.09
N THR A 64 18.88 -2.77 5.76
CA THR A 64 18.72 -1.55 4.94
C THR A 64 17.28 -1.24 4.55
N ALA A 65 16.36 -2.21 4.64
CA ALA A 65 14.95 -2.09 4.24
C ALA A 65 14.04 -1.55 5.36
N MET A 66 14.52 -1.52 6.62
CA MET A 66 13.74 -1.06 7.78
C MET A 66 13.82 0.44 8.03
N VAL A 67 14.58 1.13 7.21
CA VAL A 67 14.83 2.56 7.35
C VAL A 67 14.00 3.27 6.30
N TYR A 68 13.08 4.13 6.74
CA TYR A 68 12.36 5.01 5.83
C TYR A 68 13.30 6.10 5.34
N ALA A 69 13.93 5.87 4.18
CA ALA A 69 14.84 6.82 3.55
C ALA A 69 14.09 8.09 3.14
N VAL A 70 14.70 9.25 3.37
CA VAL A 70 14.12 10.53 2.97
C VAL A 70 15.11 11.33 2.14
N GLY A 71 14.68 11.76 0.95
CA GLY A 71 15.51 12.56 0.05
C GLY A 71 16.69 11.77 -0.54
N LYS A 72 17.68 12.50 -1.07
CA LYS A 72 18.86 11.92 -1.74
C LYS A 72 20.12 11.93 -0.87
N ASP A 73 20.07 12.53 0.31
CA ASP A 73 21.24 12.84 1.14
C ASP A 73 21.63 11.70 2.09
N GLY A 74 21.12 10.49 1.84
CA GLY A 74 21.39 9.31 2.69
C GLY A 74 20.80 9.40 4.11
N THR A 75 19.90 10.35 4.35
CA THR A 75 19.17 10.49 5.62
C THR A 75 17.88 9.67 5.63
N ASN A 76 17.27 9.56 6.81
CA ASN A 76 16.05 8.82 7.02
C ASN A 76 15.21 9.41 8.14
N ILE A 77 13.96 8.96 8.27
CA ILE A 77 13.05 9.47 9.30
C ILE A 77 13.57 9.22 10.70
N LEU A 78 14.18 8.06 10.97
CA LEU A 78 14.70 7.76 12.31
C LEU A 78 15.78 8.76 12.70
N GLU A 79 16.68 9.13 11.78
CA GLU A 79 17.70 10.15 12.00
C GLU A 79 17.06 11.52 12.32
N TRP A 80 16.02 11.91 11.57
CA TRP A 80 15.28 13.15 11.83
C TRP A 80 14.48 13.15 13.15
N LEU A 81 14.00 11.99 13.60
CA LEU A 81 13.26 11.84 14.85
C LEU A 81 14.15 11.61 16.08
N SER A 82 15.44 11.31 15.87
CA SER A 82 16.40 11.01 16.92
C SER A 82 17.38 12.18 17.14
N ASP A 83 18.68 11.91 17.19
CA ASP A 83 19.69 12.92 17.50
C ASP A 83 19.98 13.89 16.35
N ASN A 84 19.52 13.56 15.13
CA ASN A 84 19.76 14.30 13.90
C ASN A 84 21.22 14.77 13.77
N LYS A 85 22.13 13.80 13.93
CA LYS A 85 23.58 13.98 13.95
C LYS A 85 24.08 14.53 12.62
N LEU A 86 23.50 14.11 11.51
CA LEU A 86 23.84 14.64 10.18
C LEU A 86 23.68 16.17 10.13
N SER A 87 22.49 16.70 10.44
CA SER A 87 22.26 18.15 10.44
C SER A 87 23.07 18.87 11.52
N ALA A 88 23.32 18.24 12.67
CA ALA A 88 24.16 18.83 13.72
C ALA A 88 25.63 18.98 13.28
N ASN A 89 26.14 17.99 12.54
CA ASN A 89 27.50 18.00 11.99
C ASN A 89 27.62 19.03 10.87
N GLU A 90 26.64 19.12 9.98
CA GLU A 90 26.58 20.16 8.93
C GLU A 90 26.54 21.57 9.51
N TYR A 91 25.71 21.79 10.54
CA TYR A 91 25.67 23.08 11.25
C TYR A 91 27.04 23.44 11.82
N ARG A 92 27.74 22.47 12.43
CA ARG A 92 29.07 22.69 12.99
C ARG A 92 30.10 23.00 11.90
N ALA A 93 30.06 22.29 10.78
CA ALA A 93 30.95 22.53 9.65
C ALA A 93 30.78 23.96 9.08
N ASN A 94 29.54 24.43 8.95
CA ASN A 94 29.23 25.74 8.38
C ASN A 94 29.43 26.91 9.35
N SER A 95 29.11 26.73 10.63
CA SER A 95 29.14 27.81 11.62
C SER A 95 30.40 27.84 12.49
N GLY A 96 31.21 26.78 12.45
CA GLY A 96 32.34 26.57 13.35
C GLY A 96 31.96 26.32 14.82
N LYS A 97 30.66 26.27 15.15
CA LYS A 97 30.14 26.16 16.50
C LYS A 97 29.22 24.94 16.65
N PRO A 98 29.19 24.30 17.83
CA PRO A 98 28.25 23.22 18.08
C PRO A 98 26.81 23.76 18.10
N PHE A 99 25.86 22.92 17.67
CA PHE A 99 24.45 23.23 17.79
C PHE A 99 24.05 23.35 19.27
N GLN A 100 23.54 24.52 19.66
CA GLN A 100 23.37 24.91 21.06
C GLN A 100 22.09 24.39 21.73
N ARG A 101 21.07 23.98 20.95
CA ARG A 101 19.82 23.46 21.53
C ARG A 101 19.95 21.98 21.88
N GLN A 102 19.26 21.59 22.95
CA GLN A 102 19.23 20.20 23.43
C GLN A 102 18.48 19.26 22.48
N LEU A 103 17.40 19.76 21.86
CA LEU A 103 16.61 19.03 20.88
C LEU A 103 17.02 19.43 19.46
N ARG A 104 17.26 18.41 18.63
CA ARG A 104 17.77 18.53 17.25
C ARG A 104 16.84 17.86 16.22
N GLN A 105 15.76 17.24 16.71
CA GLN A 105 14.78 16.52 15.93
C GLN A 105 14.11 17.44 14.91
N ALA A 106 14.04 16.98 13.67
CA ALA A 106 13.34 17.65 12.59
C ALA A 106 11.89 17.16 12.49
N PHE A 107 11.11 17.22 13.58
CA PHE A 107 9.74 16.68 13.65
C PHE A 107 8.83 17.16 12.50
N LYS A 108 8.90 18.45 12.16
CA LYS A 108 8.12 19.01 11.04
C LYS A 108 8.53 18.41 9.70
N SER A 109 9.83 18.27 9.45
CA SER A 109 10.33 17.66 8.21
C SER A 109 9.98 16.18 8.14
N ALA A 110 10.12 15.45 9.25
CA ALA A 110 9.71 14.05 9.35
C ALA A 110 8.22 13.88 9.10
N ALA A 111 7.36 14.69 9.72
CA ALA A 111 5.92 14.63 9.50
C ALA A 111 5.53 14.94 8.05
N ASN A 112 6.21 15.89 7.40
CA ASN A 112 5.94 16.24 6.01
C ASN A 112 6.45 15.20 5.00
N ALA A 113 7.53 14.49 5.31
CA ALA A 113 8.13 13.51 4.42
C ALA A 113 7.64 12.08 4.64
N PHE A 114 7.11 11.80 5.83
CA PHE A 114 6.54 10.50 6.14
C PHE A 114 5.22 10.32 5.40
N ASN A 115 5.24 9.42 4.42
CA ASN A 115 4.09 9.07 3.61
C ASN A 115 4.02 7.54 3.50
N LEU A 116 3.61 6.90 4.59
CA LEU A 116 3.58 5.43 4.69
C LEU A 116 2.57 4.80 3.72
N ILE A 117 1.43 5.47 3.55
CA ILE A 117 0.37 5.04 2.63
C ILE A 117 0.47 5.96 1.43
N ASP A 118 1.14 5.50 0.38
CA ASP A 118 1.21 6.24 -0.86
C ASP A 118 -0.19 6.29 -1.46
N ASN A 119 -0.87 7.42 -1.30
CA ASN A 119 -2.25 7.60 -1.75
C ASN A 119 -2.30 7.88 -3.26
N GLN A 120 -1.45 7.20 -4.04
CA GLN A 120 -1.45 7.23 -5.51
C GLN A 120 -2.67 6.52 -6.11
N THR A 121 -3.75 6.40 -5.32
CA THR A 121 -5.00 5.91 -5.82
C THR A 121 -5.69 6.98 -6.65
N GLN A 122 -6.28 6.57 -7.76
CA GLN A 122 -7.09 7.43 -8.61
C GLN A 122 -8.55 6.99 -8.52
N GLY A 123 -9.45 7.98 -8.52
CA GLY A 123 -10.88 7.74 -8.35
C GLY A 123 -11.54 7.37 -9.67
N ILE A 124 -12.26 6.25 -9.69
CA ILE A 124 -13.16 5.85 -10.78
C ILE A 124 -14.60 5.94 -10.28
N ILE A 125 -15.47 6.59 -11.04
CA ILE A 125 -16.91 6.62 -10.79
C ILE A 125 -17.51 5.30 -11.25
N VAL A 126 -18.17 4.57 -10.34
CA VAL A 126 -18.79 3.28 -10.66
C VAL A 126 -20.29 3.42 -10.96
N PRO A 127 -20.88 2.60 -11.84
CA PRO A 127 -22.30 2.65 -12.18
C PRO A 127 -23.17 1.98 -11.10
N TYR A 128 -23.34 2.64 -9.96
CA TYR A 128 -24.11 2.15 -8.81
C TYR A 128 -25.23 3.12 -8.43
N LYS A 129 -26.47 2.86 -8.87
CA LYS A 129 -27.67 3.66 -8.50
C LYS A 129 -27.51 5.16 -8.78
N ASN A 130 -26.72 5.50 -9.78
CA ASN A 130 -26.36 6.88 -10.15
C ASN A 130 -26.62 7.17 -11.63
N GLU A 131 -27.46 6.35 -12.28
CA GLU A 131 -27.79 6.45 -13.71
C GLU A 131 -28.30 7.85 -14.06
N ALA A 132 -29.20 8.40 -13.22
CA ALA A 132 -29.72 9.75 -13.40
C ALA A 132 -28.65 10.84 -13.29
N LEU A 133 -27.62 10.65 -12.46
CA LEU A 133 -26.50 11.58 -12.32
C LEU A 133 -25.55 11.49 -13.52
N LEU A 134 -25.29 10.27 -14.02
CA LEU A 134 -24.46 10.05 -15.21
C LEU A 134 -25.13 10.63 -16.47
N THR A 135 -26.44 10.41 -16.65
CA THR A 135 -27.21 11.01 -17.75
C THR A 135 -27.16 12.53 -17.67
N LYS A 136 -27.40 13.10 -16.48
CA LYS A 136 -27.32 14.55 -16.25
C LYS A 136 -25.93 15.12 -16.53
N LEU A 137 -24.87 14.39 -16.19
CA LEU A 137 -23.49 14.78 -16.49
C LEU A 137 -23.28 14.86 -18.01
N ASN A 138 -23.74 13.84 -18.74
CA ASN A 138 -23.64 13.79 -20.20
C ASN A 138 -24.44 14.92 -20.88
N GLU A 139 -25.67 15.18 -20.44
CA GLU A 139 -26.50 16.28 -20.95
C GLU A 139 -25.86 17.66 -20.68
N ALA A 140 -25.33 17.86 -19.48
CA ALA A 140 -24.65 19.10 -19.12
C ALA A 140 -23.37 19.30 -19.94
N ASN A 141 -22.68 18.21 -20.29
CA ASN A 141 -21.50 18.25 -21.16
C ASN A 141 -21.85 18.69 -22.57
N GLN A 142 -22.89 18.12 -23.18
CA GLN A 142 -23.35 18.49 -24.52
C GLN A 142 -23.75 19.97 -24.61
N ASN A 143 -24.36 20.49 -23.54
CA ASN A 143 -24.80 21.89 -23.45
C ASN A 143 -23.71 22.85 -22.95
N SER A 144 -22.48 22.38 -22.70
CA SER A 144 -21.40 23.21 -22.14
C SER A 144 -21.76 23.90 -20.82
N ASP A 145 -22.62 23.29 -19.99
CA ASP A 145 -23.04 23.85 -18.70
C ASP A 145 -22.09 23.44 -17.58
N TYR A 146 -20.99 24.17 -17.45
CA TYR A 146 -19.96 23.98 -16.43
C TYR A 146 -20.49 24.00 -14.99
N ARG A 147 -21.54 24.80 -14.71
CA ARG A 147 -22.09 24.86 -13.36
C ARG A 147 -22.77 23.55 -13.00
N THR A 148 -23.53 22.99 -13.94
CA THR A 148 -24.19 21.70 -13.75
C THR A 148 -23.18 20.55 -13.75
N ILE A 149 -22.16 20.56 -14.60
CA ILE A 149 -21.06 19.58 -14.57
C ILE A 149 -20.41 19.55 -13.20
N LYS A 150 -19.94 20.70 -12.69
CA LYS A 150 -19.27 20.78 -11.37
C LYS A 150 -20.16 20.30 -10.23
N LYS A 151 -21.45 20.65 -10.26
CA LYS A 151 -22.42 20.21 -9.24
C LYS A 151 -22.65 18.70 -9.30
N THR A 152 -22.74 18.14 -10.51
CA THR A 152 -23.01 16.72 -10.73
C THR A 152 -21.80 15.86 -10.38
N LEU A 153 -20.58 16.28 -10.76
CA LEU A 153 -19.34 15.62 -10.34
C LEU A 153 -19.18 15.60 -8.81
N ARG A 154 -19.54 16.68 -8.10
CA ARG A 154 -19.57 16.69 -6.62
C ARG A 154 -20.53 15.66 -6.04
N GLN A 155 -21.67 15.42 -6.70
CA GLN A 155 -22.62 14.38 -6.27
C GLN A 155 -22.11 12.98 -6.61
N LEU A 156 -21.37 12.83 -7.70
CA LEU A 156 -20.78 11.55 -8.12
C LEU A 156 -19.60 11.10 -7.25
N GLN A 157 -18.99 11.98 -6.46
CA GLN A 157 -17.91 11.63 -5.53
C GLN A 157 -18.28 10.52 -4.53
N SER A 158 -19.55 10.40 -4.13
CA SER A 158 -20.01 9.31 -3.26
C SER A 158 -20.11 7.95 -3.96
N TYR A 159 -19.96 7.95 -5.28
CA TYR A 159 -19.97 6.76 -6.14
C TYR A 159 -18.58 6.52 -6.76
N THR A 160 -17.54 7.04 -6.12
CA THR A 160 -16.16 6.90 -6.58
C THR A 160 -15.42 5.86 -5.74
N VAL A 161 -14.76 4.92 -6.41
CA VAL A 161 -13.86 3.95 -5.80
C VAL A 161 -12.43 4.29 -6.19
N ASN A 162 -11.53 4.19 -5.22
CA ASN A 162 -10.11 4.46 -5.40
C ASN A 162 -9.39 3.19 -5.87
N VAL A 163 -8.68 3.28 -6.98
CA VAL A 163 -7.85 2.18 -7.51
C VAL A 163 -6.38 2.59 -7.53
N TYR A 164 -5.48 1.65 -7.23
CA TYR A 164 -4.04 1.92 -7.19
C TYR A 164 -3.39 2.04 -8.57
N ASN A 165 -3.87 1.28 -9.55
CA ASN A 165 -3.31 1.28 -10.90
C ASN A 165 -4.38 1.61 -11.95
N LEU A 166 -4.63 2.89 -12.19
CA LEU A 166 -5.64 3.31 -13.17
C LEU A 166 -5.31 2.82 -14.59
N ASP A 167 -4.03 2.60 -14.91
CA ASP A 167 -3.63 2.16 -16.25
C ASP A 167 -4.28 0.83 -16.64
N GLU A 168 -4.55 -0.05 -15.67
CA GLU A 168 -5.27 -1.32 -15.89
C GLU A 168 -6.75 -1.08 -16.25
N PHE A 169 -7.34 0.00 -15.75
CA PHE A 169 -8.77 0.32 -15.93
C PHE A 169 -9.06 1.23 -17.12
N LYS A 170 -8.04 1.80 -17.77
CA LYS A 170 -8.22 2.78 -18.86
C LYS A 170 -9.10 2.27 -20.00
N ASN A 171 -9.01 0.98 -20.34
CA ASN A 171 -9.81 0.36 -21.40
C ASN A 171 -11.23 -0.02 -20.98
N ALA A 172 -11.49 -0.07 -19.67
CA ALA A 172 -12.79 -0.39 -19.05
C ALA A 172 -13.52 0.87 -18.58
N CYS A 173 -12.97 2.06 -18.85
CA CYS A 173 -13.52 3.33 -18.41
C CYS A 173 -13.73 4.26 -19.59
N SER A 174 -14.89 4.91 -19.58
CA SER A 174 -15.12 6.13 -20.33
C SER A 174 -14.41 7.30 -19.66
N ILE A 175 -13.63 8.07 -20.43
CA ILE A 175 -12.88 9.23 -19.93
C ILE A 175 -13.68 10.50 -20.17
N TYR A 176 -13.98 11.22 -19.09
CA TYR A 176 -14.60 12.53 -19.15
C TYR A 176 -13.50 13.62 -19.18
N GLN A 177 -13.42 14.39 -20.27
CA GLN A 177 -12.37 15.39 -20.51
C GLN A 177 -12.88 16.83 -20.41
N ASN A 178 -11.99 17.77 -20.10
CA ASN A 178 -12.27 19.21 -20.23
C ASN A 178 -12.07 19.67 -21.68
N TYR A 179 -12.27 20.97 -21.92
CA TYR A 179 -12.11 21.60 -23.24
C TYR A 179 -10.67 21.57 -23.75
N ASP A 180 -9.70 21.49 -22.84
CA ASP A 180 -8.28 21.39 -23.15
C ASP A 180 -7.84 19.92 -23.40
N GLY A 181 -8.77 18.97 -23.33
CA GLY A 181 -8.53 17.53 -23.53
C GLY A 181 -7.98 16.80 -22.31
N GLU A 182 -7.88 17.45 -21.15
CA GLU A 182 -7.41 16.84 -19.91
C GLU A 182 -8.52 15.98 -19.27
N ALA A 183 -8.16 14.77 -18.84
CA ALA A 183 -9.09 13.88 -18.14
C ALA A 183 -9.48 14.45 -16.76
N ILE A 184 -10.77 14.72 -16.55
CA ILE A 184 -11.33 15.18 -15.28
C ILE A 184 -11.90 14.02 -14.46
N ALA A 185 -12.48 13.00 -15.11
CA ALA A 185 -13.04 11.85 -14.42
C ALA A 185 -12.97 10.57 -15.27
N PHE A 186 -12.89 9.42 -14.60
CA PHE A 186 -12.99 8.10 -15.20
C PHE A 186 -14.31 7.48 -14.74
N ILE A 187 -15.11 7.01 -15.69
CA ILE A 187 -16.40 6.37 -15.42
C ILE A 187 -16.28 4.93 -15.87
N LEU A 188 -16.42 4.00 -14.93
CA LEU A 188 -16.35 2.57 -15.21
C LEU A 188 -17.54 2.14 -16.08
N ASP A 189 -17.26 1.35 -17.10
CA ASP A 189 -18.30 0.79 -17.95
C ASP A 189 -19.13 -0.25 -17.17
N GLU A 190 -20.42 -0.35 -17.47
CA GLU A 190 -21.34 -1.23 -16.73
C GLU A 190 -20.97 -2.71 -16.85
N ALA A 191 -20.34 -3.11 -17.96
CA ALA A 191 -19.81 -4.46 -18.17
C ALA A 191 -18.71 -4.85 -17.17
N ASN A 192 -18.06 -3.86 -16.55
CA ASN A 192 -16.95 -4.01 -15.63
C ASN A 192 -17.38 -3.77 -14.16
N TYR A 193 -18.68 -3.74 -13.89
CA TYR A 193 -19.22 -3.54 -12.54
C TYR A 193 -20.19 -4.67 -12.14
N ASP A 194 -19.81 -5.43 -11.12
CA ASP A 194 -20.64 -6.44 -10.47
C ASP A 194 -21.28 -5.88 -9.19
N ARG A 195 -22.56 -6.18 -8.96
CA ARG A 195 -23.33 -5.61 -7.83
C ARG A 195 -22.96 -6.22 -6.47
N THR A 196 -22.30 -7.37 -6.45
CA THR A 196 -21.89 -8.10 -5.25
C THR A 196 -20.43 -7.82 -4.91
N ILE A 197 -19.54 -7.87 -5.91
CA ILE A 197 -18.08 -7.73 -5.69
C ILE A 197 -17.51 -6.37 -6.12
N GLY A 198 -18.24 -5.56 -6.89
CA GLY A 198 -17.84 -4.22 -7.29
C GLY A 198 -17.09 -4.17 -8.63
N VAL A 199 -15.87 -3.63 -8.64
CA VAL A 199 -15.11 -3.34 -9.87
C VAL A 199 -14.42 -4.60 -10.41
N VAL A 200 -14.54 -4.89 -11.71
CA VAL A 200 -14.04 -6.11 -12.37
C VAL A 200 -13.32 -5.78 -13.68
N LEU A 201 -12.08 -6.26 -13.87
CA LEU A 201 -11.25 -5.94 -15.06
C LEU A 201 -11.47 -6.90 -16.25
N GLU A 202 -11.59 -8.20 -16.01
CA GLU A 202 -12.00 -9.20 -17.01
C GLU A 202 -12.63 -10.41 -16.29
N GLY A 203 -13.59 -11.08 -16.95
CA GLY A 203 -14.38 -12.20 -16.41
C GLY A 203 -13.59 -13.48 -16.15
N ASN A 204 -12.72 -13.48 -15.15
CA ASN A 204 -12.01 -14.66 -14.71
C ASN A 204 -12.08 -14.79 -13.18
N TYR A 205 -13.27 -15.14 -12.70
CA TYR A 205 -13.36 -15.93 -11.48
C TYR A 205 -13.76 -17.34 -11.90
N PRO A 206 -12.89 -18.37 -11.74
CA PRO A 206 -13.42 -19.68 -11.46
C PRO A 206 -14.21 -19.52 -10.16
N ALA A 207 -15.54 -19.49 -10.26
CA ALA A 207 -16.41 -19.53 -9.10
C ALA A 207 -16.24 -20.89 -8.43
N GLU A 208 -15.22 -21.04 -7.59
CA GLU A 208 -15.23 -22.08 -6.57
C GLU A 208 -16.15 -21.61 -5.46
N ASN A 209 -17.43 -21.96 -5.62
CA ASN A 209 -18.41 -21.90 -4.55
C ASN A 209 -17.91 -22.78 -3.40
N PHE A 210 -17.32 -22.18 -2.37
CA PHE A 210 -17.14 -22.85 -1.10
C PHE A 210 -18.49 -22.88 -0.38
N VAL A 211 -19.18 -24.01 -0.49
CA VAL A 211 -20.24 -24.37 0.46
C VAL A 211 -19.54 -24.72 1.77
N ILE A 212 -19.84 -23.96 2.82
CA ILE A 212 -19.47 -24.32 4.21
C ILE A 212 -20.43 -25.42 4.69
#